data_AF-A0A9P9YL28-F1
#
_entry.id   AF-A0A9P9YL28-F1
#
_cell.length_a   1.000
_cell.length_b   1.000
_cell.length_c   1.000
_cell.angle_alpha   90.00
_cell.angle_beta   90.00
_cell.angle_gamma   90.00
#
_symmetry.space_group_name_H-M   'P 1'
#
loop_
_entity.id
_entity.type
_entity.pdbx_description
1 polymer ?
#
loop_
_entity_poly.entity_id
_entity_poly.type
_entity_poly.pdbx_seq_one_letter_code
_entity_poly.pdbx_strand_id
1 'polypeptide(L)'
;MLISMPCLLLVSYLHMTLRSLRNLHGLSLSLMSMCLASGYFVHSVVHIYGIPNQGFIGYVIQFFILSYFFWYFCVCFNVLLNVWYKLPCCIQLSKSWATFNFACYTGLAFSGPATIVALTVQKGLPGMPSYFLQGLTESIRDSQRYFIPPVSTVLFLSFLINIISFFGFQRINGYEKAEKMGQVHQNLLFDQQKYEDVKKE
;
A
#
# COMPACT_ATOMS: atom_id res chain seq x y z
N MET A 1 -2.63 5.80 20.64
CA MET A 1 -3.46 4.91 19.79
C MET A 1 -4.93 5.33 19.72
N LEU A 2 -5.54 5.82 20.82
CA LEU A 2 -6.97 6.19 20.82
C LEU A 2 -7.32 7.35 19.88
N ILE A 3 -6.43 8.31 19.64
CA ILE A 3 -6.65 9.43 18.69
C ILE A 3 -6.52 8.97 17.22
N SER A 4 -5.66 7.99 16.93
CA SER A 4 -5.47 7.50 15.55
C SER A 4 -6.64 6.63 15.07
N MET A 5 -7.36 5.97 15.99
CA MET A 5 -8.53 5.15 15.70
C MET A 5 -9.65 5.87 14.92
N PRO A 6 -10.20 7.01 15.42
CA PRO A 6 -11.26 7.73 14.71
C PRO A 6 -10.78 8.31 13.38
N CYS A 7 -9.51 8.75 13.28
CA CYS A 7 -8.95 9.21 12.02
C CYS A 7 -8.86 8.08 10.97
N LEU A 8 -8.42 6.88 11.36
CA LEU A 8 -8.34 5.73 10.45
C LEU A 8 -9.71 5.25 9.99
N LEU A 9 -10.69 5.23 10.90
CA LEU A 9 -12.08 4.90 10.56
C LEU A 9 -12.72 5.96 9.66
N LEU A 10 -12.46 7.24 9.91
CA LEU A 10 -12.90 8.33 9.05
C LEU A 10 -12.32 8.21 7.64
N VAL A 11 -11.01 7.94 7.52
CA VAL A 11 -10.35 7.72 6.22
C VAL A 11 -10.96 6.53 5.48
N SER A 12 -11.19 5.41 6.16
CA SER A 12 -11.82 4.23 5.56
C SER A 12 -13.25 4.54 5.10
N TYR A 13 -14.04 5.20 5.96
CA TYR A 13 -15.41 5.61 5.68
C TYR A 13 -15.51 6.54 4.47
N LEU A 14 -14.64 7.55 4.38
CA LEU A 14 -14.62 8.49 3.26
C LEU A 14 -14.31 7.79 1.93
N HIS A 15 -13.35 6.87 1.92
CA HIS A 15 -12.99 6.12 0.70
C HIS A 15 -14.08 5.11 0.28
N MET A 16 -14.86 4.57 1.21
CA MET A 16 -15.99 3.70 0.89
C MET A 16 -17.24 4.47 0.44
N THR A 17 -17.49 5.65 1.02
CA THR A 17 -18.71 6.44 0.78
C THR A 17 -18.61 7.29 -0.48
N LEU A 18 -17.43 7.84 -0.78
CA LEU A 18 -17.24 8.69 -1.95
C LEU A 18 -17.05 7.83 -3.21
N ARG A 19 -18.10 7.78 -4.03
CA ARG A 19 -18.16 7.01 -5.30
C ARG A 19 -17.01 7.35 -6.27
N SER A 20 -16.49 8.57 -6.20
CA SER A 20 -15.34 9.07 -6.99
C SER A 20 -13.98 8.51 -6.52
N LEU A 21 -13.86 8.19 -5.22
CA LEU A 21 -12.63 7.64 -4.62
C LEU A 21 -12.62 6.10 -4.57
N ARG A 22 -13.73 5.46 -4.98
CA ARG A 22 -13.89 3.99 -5.03
C ARG A 22 -13.14 3.35 -6.22
N ASN A 23 -11.90 3.79 -6.41
CA ASN A 23 -10.94 3.17 -7.32
C ASN A 23 -10.22 2.04 -6.59
N LEU A 24 -9.61 1.13 -7.35
CA LEU A 24 -8.86 0.00 -6.80
C LEU A 24 -7.84 0.41 -5.74
N HIS A 25 -7.13 1.52 -5.98
CA HIS A 25 -6.21 2.10 -5.00
C HIS A 25 -6.90 2.55 -3.71
N GLY A 26 -8.03 3.27 -3.83
CA GLY A 26 -8.79 3.78 -2.68
C GLY A 26 -9.46 2.68 -1.86
N LEU A 27 -9.93 1.62 -2.52
CA LEU A 27 -10.47 0.44 -1.85
C LEU A 27 -9.37 -0.30 -1.05
N SER A 28 -8.20 -0.54 -1.65
CA SER A 28 -7.07 -1.14 -0.93
C SER A 28 -6.61 -0.29 0.25
N LEU A 29 -6.56 1.05 0.08
CA LEU A 29 -6.23 1.99 1.16
C LEU A 29 -7.27 1.94 2.29
N SER A 30 -8.57 1.86 1.96
CA SER A 30 -9.64 1.78 2.96
C SER A 30 -9.57 0.49 3.78
N LEU A 31 -9.25 -0.63 3.15
CA LEU A 31 -9.07 -1.94 3.82
C LEU A 31 -7.80 -1.96 4.66
N MET A 32 -6.70 -1.38 4.16
CA MET A 32 -5.48 -1.20 4.92
C MET A 32 -5.75 -0.43 6.23
N SER A 33 -6.44 0.72 6.14
CA SER A 33 -6.81 1.52 7.31
C SER A 33 -7.78 0.80 8.23
N MET A 34 -8.72 0.04 7.68
CA MET A 34 -9.69 -0.75 8.46
C MET A 34 -9.00 -1.87 9.26
N CYS A 35 -8.07 -2.60 8.66
CA CYS A 35 -7.28 -3.63 9.34
C CYS A 35 -6.46 -3.04 10.50
N LEU A 36 -5.83 -1.89 10.29
CA LEU A 36 -5.07 -1.24 11.35
C LEU A 36 -5.98 -0.74 12.48
N ALA A 37 -7.14 -0.18 12.12
CA ALA A 37 -8.15 0.24 13.08
C ALA A 37 -8.65 -0.96 13.91
N SER A 38 -9.10 -2.05 13.28
CA SER A 38 -9.57 -3.23 14.02
C SER A 38 -8.49 -3.81 14.94
N GLY A 39 -7.23 -3.87 14.48
CA GLY A 39 -6.10 -4.29 15.31
C GLY A 39 -5.91 -3.43 16.55
N TYR A 40 -5.93 -2.10 16.41
CA TYR A 40 -5.79 -1.17 17.52
C TYR A 40 -7.01 -1.17 18.45
N PHE A 41 -8.22 -1.36 17.92
CA PHE A 41 -9.43 -1.47 18.73
C PHE A 41 -9.37 -2.68 19.66
N VAL A 42 -9.07 -3.86 19.09
CA VAL A 42 -8.93 -5.10 19.88
C VAL A 42 -7.81 -4.93 20.91
N HIS A 43 -6.68 -4.35 20.52
CA HIS A 43 -5.58 -4.07 21.45
C HIS A 43 -5.99 -3.12 22.59
N SER A 44 -6.73 -2.05 22.30
CA SER A 44 -7.23 -1.11 23.30
C SER A 44 -8.24 -1.75 24.27
N VAL A 45 -9.16 -2.58 23.77
CA VAL A 45 -10.11 -3.33 24.61
C VAL A 45 -9.36 -4.21 25.60
N VAL A 46 -8.40 -5.00 25.11
CA VAL A 46 -7.62 -5.90 25.96
C VAL A 46 -6.86 -5.16 27.05
N HIS A 47 -6.27 -4.01 26.71
CA HIS A 47 -5.57 -3.16 27.67
C HIS A 47 -6.51 -2.57 28.74
N ILE A 48 -7.74 -2.17 28.38
CA ILE A 48 -8.72 -1.59 29.32
C ILE A 48 -9.27 -2.65 30.27
N TYR A 49 -9.56 -3.86 29.77
CA TYR A 49 -10.17 -4.93 30.56
C TYR A 49 -9.15 -5.81 31.29
N GLY A 50 -7.84 -5.57 31.15
CA GLY A 50 -6.80 -6.33 31.82
C GLY A 50 -6.77 -7.81 31.43
N ILE A 51 -7.29 -8.16 30.24
CA ILE A 51 -7.36 -9.54 29.77
C ILE A 51 -5.94 -10.02 29.45
N PRO A 52 -5.53 -11.24 29.86
CA PRO A 52 -4.21 -11.75 29.56
C PRO A 52 -3.97 -11.78 28.04
N ASN A 53 -2.94 -11.04 27.60
CA ASN A 53 -2.51 -10.90 26.20
C ASN A 53 -1.99 -12.21 25.57
N GLN A 54 -1.84 -13.27 26.37
CA GLN A 54 -1.30 -14.56 25.95
C GLN A 54 -2.45 -15.47 25.52
N GLY A 55 -2.67 -15.62 24.21
CA GLY A 55 -3.66 -16.55 23.67
C GLY A 55 -4.26 -16.08 22.34
N PHE A 56 -5.48 -16.56 22.07
CA PHE A 56 -6.22 -16.33 20.81
C PHE A 56 -6.27 -14.85 20.39
N ILE A 57 -6.47 -13.95 21.35
CA ILE A 57 -6.58 -12.51 21.08
C ILE A 57 -5.27 -11.91 20.54
N GLY A 58 -4.12 -12.39 21.01
CA GLY A 58 -2.82 -11.99 20.49
C GLY A 58 -2.64 -12.33 19.02
N TYR A 59 -3.10 -13.51 18.59
CA TYR A 59 -3.07 -13.92 17.18
C TYR A 59 -3.98 -13.06 16.30
N VAL A 60 -5.14 -12.65 16.82
CA VAL A 60 -6.07 -11.76 16.11
C VAL A 60 -5.43 -10.38 15.90
N ILE A 61 -4.79 -9.82 16.92
CA ILE A 61 -4.07 -8.54 16.82
C ILE A 61 -2.91 -8.66 15.82
N GLN A 62 -2.12 -9.73 15.92
CA GLN A 62 -1.00 -10.01 15.01
C GLN A 62 -1.47 -10.09 13.55
N PHE A 63 -2.58 -10.79 13.30
CA PHE A 63 -3.17 -10.93 11.98
C PHE A 63 -3.55 -9.58 11.38
N PHE A 64 -4.24 -8.72 12.14
CA PHE A 64 -4.66 -7.41 11.66
C PHE A 64 -3.49 -6.48 11.35
N ILE A 65 -2.46 -6.48 12.21
CA ILE A 65 -1.26 -5.67 12.01
C ILE A 65 -0.43 -6.19 10.82
N LEU A 66 -0.27 -7.51 10.67
CA LEU A 66 0.40 -8.09 9.50
C LEU A 66 -0.35 -7.79 8.22
N SER A 67 -1.68 -7.92 8.23
CA SER A 67 -2.54 -7.60 7.08
C SER A 67 -2.35 -6.17 6.62
N TYR A 68 -2.21 -5.22 7.55
CA TYR A 68 -1.87 -3.83 7.21
C TYR A 68 -0.60 -3.71 6.36
N PHE A 69 0.50 -4.40 6.72
CA PHE A 69 1.75 -4.33 5.97
C PHE A 69 1.64 -4.98 4.58
N PHE A 70 0.92 -6.09 4.47
CA PHE A 70 0.67 -6.72 3.16
C PHE A 70 -0.22 -5.86 2.26
N TRP A 71 -1.24 -5.19 2.83
CA TRP A 71 -2.04 -4.22 2.10
C TRP A 71 -1.20 -3.03 1.63
N TYR A 72 -0.30 -2.53 2.47
CA TYR A 72 0.65 -1.46 2.10
C TYR A 72 1.51 -1.87 0.90
N PHE A 73 2.04 -3.08 0.91
CA PHE A 73 2.78 -3.62 -0.24
C PHE A 73 1.94 -3.68 -1.52
N CYS A 74 0.68 -4.14 -1.42
CA CYS A 74 -0.24 -4.15 -2.57
C CYS A 74 -0.53 -2.73 -3.10
N VAL A 75 -0.63 -1.75 -2.22
CA VAL A 75 -0.80 -0.33 -2.59
C VAL A 75 0.43 0.19 -3.34
N CYS A 76 1.64 -0.08 -2.83
CA CYS A 76 2.90 0.26 -3.52
C CYS A 76 3.00 -0.41 -4.90
N PHE A 77 2.66 -1.70 -5.00
CA PHE A 77 2.67 -2.42 -6.27
C PHE A 77 1.64 -1.85 -7.26
N ASN A 78 0.47 -1.47 -6.78
CA ASN A 78 -0.52 -0.79 -7.61
C ASN A 78 -0.01 0.55 -8.14
N VAL A 79 0.72 1.34 -7.34
CA VAL A 79 1.36 2.58 -7.82
C VAL A 79 2.37 2.26 -8.93
N LEU A 80 3.23 1.27 -8.72
CA LEU A 80 4.20 0.83 -9.71
C LEU A 80 3.53 0.47 -11.05
N LEU A 81 2.47 -0.34 -11.01
CA LEU A 81 1.73 -0.73 -12.22
C LEU A 81 1.10 0.48 -12.93
N ASN A 82 0.53 1.42 -12.18
CA ASN A 82 -0.05 2.62 -12.77
C ASN A 82 1.02 3.49 -13.43
N VAL A 83 2.19 3.64 -12.81
CA VAL A 83 3.29 4.46 -13.35
C VAL A 83 3.96 3.81 -14.55
N TRP A 84 4.28 2.52 -14.47
CA TRP A 84 5.09 1.86 -15.48
C TRP A 84 4.30 1.31 -16.66
N TYR A 85 3.01 1.02 -16.48
CA TYR A 85 2.19 0.42 -17.54
C TYR A 85 1.02 1.30 -17.94
N LYS A 86 0.26 1.85 -16.98
CA LYS A 86 -0.97 2.58 -17.31
C LYS A 86 -0.70 3.95 -17.94
N LEU A 87 0.23 4.71 -17.38
CA LEU A 87 0.63 6.03 -17.88
C LEU A 87 1.30 5.98 -19.27
N PRO A 88 2.32 5.14 -19.53
CA PRO A 88 3.00 5.14 -20.83
C PRO A 88 2.20 4.50 -21.97
N CYS A 89 1.29 3.56 -21.68
CA CYS A 89 0.51 2.90 -22.73
C CYS A 89 -0.87 3.52 -22.97
N CYS A 90 -1.29 4.53 -22.17
CA CYS A 90 -2.62 5.15 -22.24
C CYS A 90 -3.80 4.14 -22.24
N ILE A 91 -3.59 2.94 -21.69
CA ILE A 91 -4.59 1.87 -21.72
C ILE A 91 -5.67 2.16 -20.67
N GLN A 92 -6.91 2.30 -21.12
CA GLN A 92 -8.07 2.27 -20.24
C GLN A 92 -8.26 0.86 -19.71
N LEU A 93 -7.86 0.65 -18.46
CA LEU A 93 -8.00 -0.63 -17.77
C LEU A 93 -9.48 -1.04 -17.73
N SER A 94 -9.82 -2.19 -18.32
CA SER A 94 -11.17 -2.75 -18.25
C SER A 94 -11.57 -3.00 -16.79
N LYS A 95 -12.85 -2.75 -16.46
CA LYS A 95 -13.40 -2.99 -15.11
C LYS A 95 -13.10 -4.40 -14.60
N SER A 96 -13.17 -5.40 -15.47
CA SER A 96 -12.88 -6.80 -15.12
C SER A 96 -11.44 -7.01 -14.66
N TRP A 97 -10.48 -6.33 -15.28
CA TRP A 97 -9.07 -6.42 -14.89
C TRP A 97 -8.82 -5.77 -13.53
N ALA A 98 -9.49 -4.64 -13.25
CA ALA A 98 -9.43 -4.04 -11.92
C ALA A 98 -10.01 -4.98 -10.86
N THR A 99 -11.18 -5.59 -11.11
CA THR A 99 -11.78 -6.55 -10.16
C THR A 99 -10.87 -7.75 -9.91
N PHE A 100 -10.24 -8.30 -10.95
CA PHE A 100 -9.30 -9.40 -10.81
C PHE A 100 -8.08 -9.02 -9.97
N ASN A 101 -7.44 -7.89 -10.26
CA ASN A 101 -6.30 -7.41 -9.47
C ASN A 101 -6.68 -7.18 -8.00
N PHE A 102 -7.86 -6.61 -7.74
CA PHE A 102 -8.34 -6.41 -6.38
C PHE A 102 -8.60 -7.74 -5.65
N ALA A 103 -9.14 -8.74 -6.34
CA ALA A 103 -9.31 -10.08 -5.79
C ALA A 103 -7.95 -10.73 -5.45
N CYS A 104 -6.95 -10.60 -6.33
CA CYS A 104 -5.59 -11.06 -6.07
C CYS A 104 -4.96 -10.35 -4.86
N TYR A 105 -5.10 -9.02 -4.76
CA TYR A 105 -4.60 -8.25 -3.61
C TYR A 105 -5.27 -8.67 -2.32
N THR A 106 -6.59 -8.87 -2.35
CA THR A 106 -7.35 -9.35 -1.19
C THR A 106 -6.87 -10.73 -0.76
N GLY A 107 -6.70 -11.65 -1.73
CA GLY A 107 -6.17 -12.99 -1.47
C GLY A 107 -4.82 -12.92 -0.78
N LEU A 108 -3.86 -12.20 -1.36
CA LEU A 108 -2.49 -12.09 -0.86
C LEU A 108 -2.43 -11.38 0.51
N ALA A 109 -3.19 -10.30 0.67
CA ALA A 109 -3.19 -9.50 1.89
C ALA A 109 -3.89 -10.16 3.08
N PHE A 110 -4.71 -11.19 2.86
CA PHE A 110 -5.28 -12.00 3.95
C PHE A 110 -4.57 -13.34 4.12
N SER A 111 -4.20 -14.03 3.02
CA SER A 111 -3.55 -15.33 3.08
C SER A 111 -2.14 -15.25 3.65
N GLY A 112 -1.37 -14.22 3.28
CA GLY A 112 0.00 -14.00 3.78
C GLY A 112 0.05 -13.90 5.30
N PRO A 113 -0.66 -12.95 5.91
CA PRO A 113 -0.79 -12.83 7.37
C PRO A 113 -1.36 -14.09 8.02
N ALA A 114 -2.40 -14.70 7.45
CA ALA A 114 -2.99 -15.92 8.00
C ALA A 114 -1.97 -17.06 8.08
N THR A 115 -1.11 -17.20 7.07
CA THR A 115 -0.07 -18.24 7.03
C THR A 115 0.99 -17.99 8.11
N ILE A 116 1.43 -16.74 8.27
CA ILE A 116 2.42 -16.37 9.30
C ILE A 116 1.85 -16.59 10.71
N VAL A 117 0.58 -16.23 10.92
CA VAL A 117 -0.11 -16.47 12.19
C VAL A 117 -0.29 -17.96 12.45
N ALA A 118 -0.67 -18.76 11.45
CA ALA A 118 -0.79 -20.21 11.58
C ALA A 118 0.55 -20.87 11.97
N LEU A 119 1.66 -20.41 11.39
CA LEU A 119 3.01 -20.85 11.79
C LEU A 119 3.34 -20.45 13.24
N THR A 120 2.92 -19.26 13.66
CA THR A 120 3.11 -18.78 15.04
C THR A 120 2.32 -19.65 16.03
N VAL A 121 1.09 -20.03 15.69
CA VAL A 121 0.24 -20.95 16.48
C VAL A 121 0.85 -22.34 16.55
N GLN A 122 1.31 -22.91 15.43
CA GLN A 122 1.95 -24.23 15.39
C GLN A 122 3.20 -24.31 16.27
N LYS A 123 3.91 -23.18 16.44
CA LYS A 123 5.10 -23.08 17.28
C LYS A 123 4.79 -22.79 18.75
N GLY A 124 3.52 -22.58 19.11
CA GLY A 124 3.09 -22.30 20.48
C GLY A 124 3.59 -20.95 21.02
N LEU A 125 3.92 -20.01 20.14
CA LEU A 125 4.49 -18.72 20.52
C LEU A 125 3.38 -17.72 20.87
N PRO A 126 3.60 -16.81 21.84
CA PRO A 126 2.64 -15.76 22.12
C PRO A 126 2.49 -14.87 20.87
N GLY A 127 1.29 -14.80 20.31
CA GLY A 127 1.02 -14.07 19.06
C GLY A 127 1.31 -12.57 19.11
N MET A 128 1.49 -12.00 20.30
CA MET A 128 1.77 -10.57 20.43
C MET A 128 3.28 -10.30 20.47
N PRO A 129 3.83 -9.48 19.55
CA PRO A 129 5.22 -9.07 19.60
C PRO A 129 5.49 -8.18 20.83
N SER A 130 6.71 -8.25 21.36
CA SER A 130 7.19 -7.58 22.58
C SER A 130 6.95 -6.08 22.66
N TYR A 131 6.73 -5.39 21.54
CA TYR A 131 6.53 -3.94 21.53
C TYR A 131 5.22 -3.50 22.20
N PHE A 132 4.26 -4.42 22.36
CA PHE A 132 3.01 -4.19 23.08
C PHE A 132 3.00 -4.82 24.48
N LEU A 133 3.94 -5.70 24.79
CA LEU A 133 4.17 -6.29 26.12
C LEU A 133 5.50 -5.75 26.64
N GLN A 134 5.46 -4.69 27.42
CA GLN A 134 6.66 -4.15 28.06
C GLN A 134 7.25 -5.20 29.03
N GLY A 135 8.23 -5.99 28.57
CA GLY A 135 8.90 -7.03 29.37
C GLY A 135 9.92 -7.87 28.60
N LEU A 136 11.15 -7.96 29.13
CA LEU A 136 12.20 -8.88 28.67
C LEU A 136 11.94 -10.29 29.21
N THR A 137 11.19 -11.13 28.51
CA THR A 137 11.19 -12.59 28.74
C THR A 137 11.56 -13.34 27.47
N GLU A 138 12.22 -14.49 27.59
CA GLU A 138 12.79 -15.21 26.44
C GLU A 138 11.73 -15.66 25.42
N SER A 139 10.54 -16.04 25.89
CA SER A 139 9.40 -16.40 25.02
C SER A 139 8.88 -15.23 24.17
N ILE A 140 9.06 -14.00 24.66
CA ILE A 140 8.71 -12.76 23.96
C ILE A 140 9.76 -12.42 22.89
N ARG A 141 11.01 -12.86 23.05
CA ARG A 141 12.08 -12.70 22.04
C ARG A 141 11.91 -13.66 20.86
N ASP A 142 11.40 -14.87 21.10
CA ASP A 142 11.14 -15.83 20.02
C ASP A 142 9.91 -15.48 19.16
N SER A 143 8.87 -14.85 19.73
CA SER A 143 7.73 -14.36 18.95
C SER A 143 8.12 -13.23 17.97
N GLN A 144 9.14 -12.44 18.30
CA GLN A 144 9.69 -11.41 17.41
C GLN A 144 10.21 -12.00 16.09
N ARG A 145 10.70 -13.24 16.09
CA ARG A 145 11.27 -13.89 14.91
C ARG A 145 10.23 -14.23 13.84
N TYR A 146 8.96 -14.31 14.20
CA TYR A 146 7.85 -14.57 13.26
C TYR A 146 7.12 -13.28 12.85
N PHE A 147 7.48 -12.14 13.42
CA PHE A 147 6.87 -10.85 13.12
C PHE A 147 7.87 -9.89 12.45
N ILE A 148 9.07 -9.71 13.02
CA ILE A 148 10.06 -8.75 12.53
C ILE A 148 10.56 -9.11 11.12
N PRO A 149 11.02 -10.35 10.84
CA PRO A 149 11.55 -10.66 9.51
C PRO A 149 10.48 -10.57 8.40
N PRO A 150 9.25 -11.10 8.57
CA PRO A 150 8.20 -10.91 7.55
C PRO A 150 7.83 -9.43 7.34
N VAL A 151 7.67 -8.65 8.40
CA VAL A 151 7.35 -7.22 8.27
C VAL A 151 8.50 -6.46 7.61
N SER A 152 9.75 -6.72 8.04
CA SER A 152 10.94 -6.08 7.48
C SER A 152 11.14 -6.40 6.00
N THR A 153 10.95 -7.66 5.59
CA THR A 153 11.03 -8.07 4.19
C THR A 153 9.95 -7.41 3.34
N VAL A 154 8.70 -7.37 3.81
CA VAL A 154 7.60 -6.69 3.11
C VAL A 154 7.87 -5.18 2.98
N LEU A 155 8.36 -4.53 4.03
CA LEU A 155 8.71 -3.11 4.00
C LEU A 155 9.89 -2.81 3.08
N PHE A 156 10.93 -3.65 3.12
CA PHE A 156 12.08 -3.51 2.24
C PHE A 156 11.68 -3.65 0.77
N LEU A 157 10.87 -4.66 0.44
CA LEU A 157 10.33 -4.84 -0.92
C LEU A 157 9.44 -3.66 -1.32
N SER A 158 8.60 -3.15 -0.41
CA SER A 158 7.78 -1.96 -0.65
C SER A 158 8.64 -0.74 -0.96
N PHE A 159 9.75 -0.57 -0.24
CA PHE A 159 10.71 0.51 -0.47
C PHE A 159 11.36 0.39 -1.86
N LEU A 160 11.81 -0.80 -2.25
CA LEU A 160 12.35 -1.04 -3.60
C LEU A 160 11.33 -0.71 -4.70
N ILE A 161 10.07 -1.13 -4.53
CA ILE A 161 8.99 -0.82 -5.47
C ILE A 161 8.76 0.70 -5.57
N ASN A 162 8.83 1.43 -4.46
CA ASN A 162 8.71 2.88 -4.47
C ASN A 162 9.88 3.56 -5.20
N ILE A 163 11.12 3.07 -5.04
CA ILE A 163 12.28 3.56 -5.81
C ILE A 163 12.05 3.35 -7.31
N ILE A 164 11.61 2.17 -7.72
CA ILE A 164 11.34 1.87 -9.13
C ILE A 164 10.21 2.77 -9.66
N SER A 165 9.16 2.97 -8.86
CA SER A 165 8.05 3.89 -9.20
C SER A 165 8.55 5.32 -9.38
N PHE A 166 9.46 5.79 -8.53
CA PHE A 166 10.07 7.12 -8.65
C PHE A 166 10.83 7.29 -9.97
N PHE A 167 11.65 6.32 -10.37
CA PHE A 167 12.31 6.34 -11.68
C PHE A 167 11.31 6.31 -12.84
N GLY A 168 10.22 5.57 -12.71
CA GLY A 168 9.12 5.58 -13.68
C GLY A 168 8.51 6.98 -13.87
N PHE A 169 8.28 7.71 -12.79
CA PHE A 169 7.80 9.09 -12.85
C PHE A 169 8.81 10.04 -13.49
N GLN A 170 10.10 9.92 -13.17
CA GLN A 170 11.14 10.75 -13.80
C GLN A 170 11.20 10.52 -15.31
N ARG A 171 11.08 9.26 -15.74
CA ARG A 171 11.05 8.89 -17.16
C ARG A 171 9.88 9.56 -17.88
N ILE A 172 8.67 9.51 -17.33
CA ILE A 172 7.48 10.14 -17.93
C ILE A 172 7.63 11.66 -18.02
N ASN A 173 8.10 12.31 -16.95
CA ASN A 173 8.33 13.76 -16.96
C ASN A 173 9.41 14.17 -17.98
N GLY A 174 10.40 13.30 -18.21
CA GLY A 174 11.39 13.45 -19.28
C GLY A 174 10.75 13.42 -20.67
N TYR A 175 9.86 12.47 -20.94
CA TYR A 175 9.13 12.40 -22.21
C TYR A 175 8.21 13.61 -22.43
N GLU A 176 7.45 14.02 -21.41
CA GLU A 176 6.55 15.17 -21.53
C GLU A 176 7.33 16.47 -21.81
N LYS A 177 8.50 16.65 -21.19
CA LYS A 177 9.39 17.78 -21.48
C LYS A 177 9.98 17.71 -22.90
N ALA A 178 10.37 16.53 -23.36
CA ALA A 178 10.88 16.33 -24.72
C ALA A 178 9.81 16.58 -25.79
N GLU A 179 8.57 16.13 -25.56
CA GLU A 179 7.44 16.37 -26.46
C GLU A 179 7.08 17.86 -26.54
N LYS A 180 7.03 18.56 -25.40
CA LYS A 180 6.82 20.02 -25.37
C LYS A 180 7.94 20.78 -26.09
N MET A 181 9.21 20.39 -25.92
CA MET A 181 10.33 20.98 -26.66
C MET A 181 10.24 20.72 -28.16
N GLY A 182 9.84 19.52 -28.57
CA GLY A 182 9.64 19.15 -29.97
C GLY A 182 8.54 20.00 -30.63
N GLN A 183 7.38 20.15 -29.97
CA GLN A 183 6.30 21.02 -30.45
C GLN A 183 6.72 22.49 -30.56
N VAL A 184 7.46 23.02 -29.58
CA VAL A 184 7.97 24.41 -29.62
C VAL A 184 8.94 24.60 -30.79
N HIS A 185 9.84 23.65 -31.04
CA HIS A 185 10.77 23.71 -32.16
C HIS A 185 10.06 23.60 -33.52
N GLN A 186 9.04 22.74 -33.62
CA GLN A 186 8.21 22.61 -34.83
C GLN A 186 7.43 23.90 -35.13
N ASN A 187 6.83 24.52 -34.11
CA ASN A 187 6.11 25.78 -34.26
C ASN A 187 7.06 26.92 -34.68
N LEU A 188 8.28 26.96 -34.14
CA LEU A 188 9.31 27.93 -34.54
C LEU A 188 9.74 27.75 -36.01
N LEU A 189 9.97 26.51 -36.46
CA LEU A 189 10.29 26.21 -37.85
C LEU A 189 9.15 26.60 -38.81
N PHE A 190 7.90 26.35 -38.40
CA PHE A 190 6.72 26.69 -39.18
C PHE A 190 6.54 28.21 -39.34
N ASP A 191 6.74 28.98 -38.27
CA ASP A 191 6.73 30.44 -38.32
C ASP A 191 7.89 30.98 -39.19
N GLN A 192 9.07 30.36 -39.12
CA GLN A 192 10.22 30.78 -39.91
C GLN A 192 10.00 30.56 -41.41
N GLN A 193 9.41 29.42 -41.82
CA GLN A 193 9.01 29.17 -43.20
C GLN A 193 7.95 30.16 -43.68
N LYS A 194 6.95 30.45 -42.85
CA LYS A 194 5.91 31.43 -43.17
C LYS A 194 6.47 32.84 -43.38
N TYR A 195 7.50 33.23 -42.62
CA TYR A 195 8.18 34.52 -42.78
C TYR A 195 9.04 34.58 -44.05
N GLU A 196 9.62 33.46 -44.50
CA GLU A 196 10.40 33.41 -45.74
C GLU A 196 9.52 33.48 -47.00
N ASP A 197 8.32 32.90 -46.97
CA ASP A 197 7.38 32.97 -48.09
C ASP A 197 6.81 34.39 -48.29
N VAL A 198 6.60 35.16 -47.22
CA VAL A 198 6.13 36.57 -47.30
C VAL A 198 7.21 37.52 -47.85
N LYS A 199 8.49 37.14 -47.83
CA LYS A 199 9.60 37.96 -48.36
C LYS A 199 9.86 37.79 -49.86
N LYS A 200 9.16 36.87 -50.52
CA LYS A 200 9.35 36.55 -51.95
C LYS A 200 8.36 37.24 -52.89
N GLU A 201 7.47 38.08 -52.37
CA GLU A 201 6.62 39.02 -53.14
C GLU A 201 7.22 40.44 -53.09
#